data_AF-A0A8T5KQE6-F1
#
_entry.id   AF-A0A8T5KQE6-F1
#
_cell.length_a   1.000
_cell.length_b   1.000
_cell.length_c   1.000
_cell.angle_alpha   90.00
_cell.angle_beta   90.00
_cell.angle_gamma   90.00
#
_symmetry.space_group_name_H-M   'P 1'
#
loop_
_entity.id
_entity.type
_entity.pdbx_description
1 polymer ?
#
loop_
_entity_poly.entity_id
_entity_poly.type
_entity_poly.pdbx_seq_one_letter_code
_entity_poly.pdbx_strand_id
1 'polypeptide(L)' 'MVTRIRRYVETDTGHRVPNHKSKCRHLHGHRYRFEAEIEG' A
#
# COMPACT_ATOMS: atom_id res chain seq x y z
N MET A 1 -2.14 -31.27 0.69
CA MET A 1 -2.88 -30.08 0.21
C MET A 1 -2.38 -28.90 1.01
N VAL A 2 -2.09 -27.77 0.37
CA VAL A 2 -1.71 -26.53 1.07
C VAL A 2 -2.92 -25.61 1.15
N THR A 3 -3.20 -25.12 2.35
CA THR A 3 -4.19 -24.09 2.64
C THR A 3 -3.55 -22.73 2.48
N ARG A 4 -4.27 -21.79 1.85
CA ARG A 4 -3.84 -20.40 1.71
C ARG A 4 -4.82 -19.50 2.41
N ILE A 5 -4.32 -18.57 3.22
CA ILE A 5 -5.13 -17.56 3.89
C ILE A 5 -4.60 -16.18 3.48
N ARG A 6 -5.48 -15.33 2.97
CA ARG A 6 -5.18 -13.92 2.64
C ARG A 6 -5.98 -12.98 3.52
N ARG A 7 -5.33 -11.92 3.99
CA ARG A 7 -5.96 -10.79 4.69
C ARG A 7 -5.37 -9.49 4.21
N TYR A 8 -6.09 -8.40 4.45
CA TYR A 8 -5.61 -7.07 4.14
C TYR A 8 -5.93 -6.06 5.24
N VAL A 9 -5.11 -5.01 5.29
CA VAL A 9 -5.29 -3.83 6.15
C VAL A 9 -5.18 -2.59 5.28
N GLU A 10 -6.02 -1.59 5.54
CA GLU A 10 -5.98 -0.30 4.84
C GLU A 10 -5.47 0.81 5.74
N THR A 11 -4.69 1.73 5.17
CA THR A 11 -4.26 2.95 5.87
C THR A 11 -4.47 4.18 4.98
N ASP A 12 -5.08 5.21 5.53
CA ASP A 12 -5.08 6.54 4.90
C ASP A 12 -3.75 7.23 5.26
N THR A 13 -2.90 7.51 4.27
CA THR A 13 -1.53 7.98 4.52
C THR A 13 -1.13 9.12 3.59
N GLY A 14 -0.63 10.20 4.19
CA GLY A 14 -0.03 11.33 3.49
C GLY A 14 1.45 11.07 3.18
N HIS A 15 1.89 11.38 1.96
CA HIS A 15 3.29 11.26 1.54
C HIS A 15 3.62 12.22 0.38
N ARG A 16 4.88 12.22 -0.04
CA ARG A 16 5.31 12.80 -1.32
C ARG A 16 6.37 11.89 -1.93
N VAL A 17 6.54 11.97 -3.24
CA VAL A 17 7.60 11.27 -3.97
C VAL A 17 8.65 12.31 -4.38
N PRO A 18 9.76 12.45 -3.63
CA PRO A 18 10.80 13.40 -3.97
C PRO A 18 11.31 13.17 -5.40
N ASN A 19 11.66 14.24 -6.11
CA ASN A 19 12.18 14.22 -7.49
C ASN A 19 11.21 13.71 -8.58
N HIS A 20 9.91 13.54 -8.28
CA HIS A 20 8.93 13.17 -9.29
C HIS A 20 8.67 14.32 -10.28
N LYS A 21 8.65 14.02 -11.59
CA LYS A 21 8.51 15.03 -12.66
C LYS A 21 7.15 15.75 -12.68
N SER A 22 6.12 15.12 -12.10
CA SER A 22 4.74 15.63 -12.08
C SER A 22 4.26 15.93 -10.64
N LYS A 23 2.94 15.92 -10.42
CA LYS A 23 2.26 16.38 -9.20
C LYS A 23 2.64 15.63 -7.92
N CYS A 24 3.04 14.36 -8.01
CA CYS A 24 3.37 13.52 -6.84
C CYS A 24 4.57 14.02 -6.01
N ARG A 25 5.34 15.01 -6.49
CA ARG A 25 6.41 15.65 -5.71
C ARG A 25 5.89 16.49 -4.53
N HIS A 26 4.63 16.91 -4.57
CA HIS A 26 3.99 17.64 -3.48
C HIS A 26 3.36 16.67 -2.48
N LEU A 27 3.12 17.13 -1.24
CA LEU A 27 2.39 16.33 -0.25
C LEU A 27 0.98 16.04 -0.76
N HIS A 28 0.60 14.77 -0.72
CA HIS A 28 -0.70 14.26 -1.11
C HIS A 28 -1.00 12.96 -0.34
N GLY A 29 -2.22 12.45 -0.41
CA GLY A 29 -2.61 11.23 0.30
C GLY A 29 -2.98 10.09 -0.65
N HIS A 30 -2.88 8.87 -0.13
CA HIS A 30 -3.48 7.66 -0.71
C HIS A 30 -4.10 6.82 0.40
N ARG A 31 -5.07 6.00 0.03
CA ARG A 31 -5.48 4.84 0.83
C ARG A 31 -4.66 3.65 0.38
N TYR A 32 -3.67 3.27 1.18
CA TYR A 32 -2.88 2.06 0.92
C TYR A 32 -3.64 0.83 1.38
N ARG A 33 -3.42 -0.28 0.66
CA ARG A 33 -3.91 -1.60 1.02
C ARG A 33 -2.73 -2.55 1.10
N PHE A 34 -2.49 -3.08 2.28
CA PHE A 34 -1.45 -4.06 2.54
C PHE A 34 -2.11 -5.43 2.54
N GLU A 35 -1.76 -6.29 1.59
CA GLU A 35 -2.22 -7.67 1.54
C GLU A 35 -1.14 -8.60 2.08
N ALA A 36 -1.53 -9.52 2.95
CA ALA A 36 -0.67 -10.57 3.49
C ALA A 36 -1.29 -11.93 3.17
N GLU A 37 -0.45 -12.85 2.68
CA GLU A 37 -0.79 -14.24 2.42
C GLU A 37 0.08 -15.16 3.27
N ILE A 38 -0.52 -16.22 3.81
CA ILE A 38 0.19 -17.33 4.44
C ILE A 38 -0.24 -18.65 3.78
N GLU A 39 0.70 -19.58 3.65
CA GLU A 39 0.46 -20.94 3.13
C GLU A 39 0.90 -21.99 4.16
N GLY A 40 0.16 -23.10 4.28
CA GLY A 40 0.46 -24.19 5.21
C GLY A 40 -0.32 -25.46 4.96
#